data_AF-A0A951ELN0-F1
#
_entry.id   AF-A0A951ELN0-F1
#
_cell.length_a   1.000
_cell.length_b   1.000
_cell.length_c   1.000
_cell.angle_alpha   90.00
_cell.angle_beta   90.00
_cell.angle_gamma   90.00
#
_symmetry.space_group_name_H-M   'P 1'
#
loop_
_entity.id
_entity.type
_entity.pdbx_description
1 polymer ?
#
loop_
_entity_poly.entity_id
_entity_poly.type
_entity_poly.pdbx_seq_one_letter_code
_entity_poly.pdbx_strand_id
1 'polypeptide(L)'
;TGLALALARAHRLYAGFVNARARQTGHLFQGRFGSVAMDEDHVMAAARYVALNPVRARLVEHARDWPHSSARAHLSGRDDGLVCVRPLIDRAPRFADLLDGDADAPEFAALRRSERIGRPLGDAAFQEAIGRRLGRDVRPGRRGRKAKGDGPHGKKVKTVVSRNS
;
A
#
# COMPACT_ATOMS: atom_id res chain seq x y z
N THR A 1 -11.50 11.56 12.69
CA THR A 1 -11.05 10.79 11.50
C THR A 1 -11.42 11.55 10.23
N GLY A 2 -10.49 12.31 9.64
CA GLY A 2 -10.80 13.24 8.52
C GLY A 2 -10.48 12.74 7.10
N LEU A 3 -9.32 12.10 6.91
CA LEU A 3 -8.80 11.84 5.56
C LEU A 3 -9.57 10.75 4.78
N ALA A 4 -9.88 9.62 5.43
CA ALA A 4 -10.59 8.52 4.77
C ALA A 4 -11.99 8.94 4.28
N LEU A 5 -12.69 9.79 5.05
CA LEU A 5 -14.01 10.31 4.66
C LEU A 5 -13.89 11.32 3.51
N ALA A 6 -12.90 12.22 3.58
CA ALA A 6 -12.64 13.19 2.51
C ALA A 6 -12.34 12.48 1.18
N LEU A 7 -11.43 11.50 1.18
CA LEU A 7 -11.07 10.74 -0.02
C LEU A 7 -12.21 9.85 -0.51
N ALA A 8 -12.98 9.22 0.40
CA ALA A 8 -14.16 8.47 0.00
C ALA A 8 -15.20 9.34 -0.71
N ARG A 9 -15.39 10.60 -0.25
CA ARG A 9 -16.25 11.58 -0.92
C ARG A 9 -15.69 11.98 -2.28
N ALA A 10 -14.41 12.34 -2.35
CA ALA A 10 -13.75 12.72 -3.60
C ALA A 10 -13.83 11.62 -4.66
N HIS A 11 -13.48 10.38 -4.29
CA HIS A 11 -13.57 9.23 -5.19
C HIS A 11 -15.00 8.99 -5.70
N ARG A 12 -16.00 9.07 -4.82
CA ARG A 12 -17.40 8.87 -5.22
C ARG A 12 -17.87 9.95 -6.21
N LEU A 13 -17.56 11.22 -5.93
CA LEU A 13 -17.93 12.33 -6.82
C LEU A 13 -17.23 12.22 -8.18
N TYR A 14 -15.94 11.91 -8.18
CA TYR A 14 -15.17 11.74 -9.41
C TYR A 14 -15.65 10.55 -10.24
N ALA A 15 -15.87 9.39 -9.60
CA ALA A 15 -16.40 8.21 -10.28
C ALA A 15 -17.78 8.47 -10.88
N GLY A 16 -18.67 9.15 -10.14
CA GLY A 16 -19.98 9.56 -10.66
C GLY A 16 -19.87 10.47 -11.88
N PHE A 17 -19.00 11.48 -11.84
CA PHE A 17 -18.75 12.39 -12.96
C PHE A 17 -18.23 11.65 -14.20
N VAL A 18 -17.20 10.81 -14.04
CA VAL A 18 -16.60 10.05 -15.15
C VAL A 18 -17.59 9.06 -15.75
N ASN A 19 -18.31 8.31 -14.92
CA ASN A 19 -19.30 7.34 -15.36
C ASN A 19 -20.46 8.01 -16.12
N ALA A 20 -20.96 9.15 -15.61
CA ALA A 20 -21.99 9.93 -16.30
C ALA A 20 -21.50 10.43 -17.67
N ARG A 21 -20.27 10.95 -17.75
CA ARG A 21 -19.65 11.39 -19.00
C ARG A 21 -19.45 10.24 -19.99
N ALA A 22 -19.05 9.06 -19.51
CA ALA A 22 -18.79 7.88 -20.33
C ALA A 22 -20.06 7.06 -20.64
N ARG A 23 -21.23 7.41 -20.07
CA ARG A 23 -22.47 6.61 -20.11
C ARG A 23 -22.26 5.16 -19.65
N GLN A 24 -21.41 4.98 -18.64
CA GLN A 24 -21.11 3.67 -18.05
C GLN A 24 -21.59 3.62 -16.59
N THR A 25 -21.69 2.41 -16.06
CA THR A 25 -21.95 2.15 -14.64
C THR A 25 -20.92 1.17 -14.11
N GLY A 26 -20.60 1.26 -12.82
CA GLY A 26 -19.65 0.36 -12.16
C GLY A 26 -18.53 1.07 -11.42
N HIS A 27 -17.56 0.27 -10.96
CA HIS A 27 -16.45 0.72 -10.13
C HIS A 27 -15.31 1.30 -10.97
N LEU A 28 -15.00 2.59 -10.77
CA LEU A 28 -13.83 3.24 -11.38
C LEU A 28 -12.52 2.91 -10.63
N PHE A 29 -12.59 2.85 -9.30
CA PHE A 29 -11.42 2.59 -8.45
C PHE A 29 -11.35 1.14 -8.01
N GLN A 30 -10.16 0.53 -8.05
CA GLN A 30 -9.90 -0.87 -7.73
C GLN A 30 -9.86 -1.19 -6.22
N GLY A 31 -10.16 -0.23 -5.34
CA GLY A 31 -10.12 -0.45 -3.90
C GLY A 31 -10.35 0.80 -3.07
N ARG A 32 -10.26 0.62 -1.75
CA ARG A 32 -10.32 1.71 -0.77
C ARG A 32 -8.97 2.40 -0.67
N PHE A 33 -8.99 3.66 -0.22
CA PHE A 33 -7.77 4.37 0.17
C PHE A 33 -7.01 3.60 1.28
N GLY A 34 -5.72 3.41 1.08
CA GLY A 34 -4.79 2.85 2.06
C GLY A 34 -3.94 3.95 2.70
N SER A 35 -3.62 3.79 3.98
CA SER A 35 -2.70 4.67 4.71
C SER A 35 -1.78 3.80 5.57
N VAL A 36 -0.49 4.03 5.45
CA VAL A 36 0.56 3.28 6.15
C VAL A 36 1.54 4.28 6.76
N ALA A 37 1.86 4.11 8.05
CA ALA A 37 2.94 4.85 8.68
C ALA A 37 4.29 4.32 8.19
N MET A 38 5.22 5.20 7.87
CA MET A 38 6.55 4.85 7.35
C MET A 38 7.63 5.55 8.16
N ASP A 39 8.78 4.89 8.35
CA ASP A 39 10.00 5.58 8.76
C ASP A 39 10.61 6.38 7.58
N GLU A 40 11.68 7.13 7.85
CA GLU A 40 12.25 8.06 6.86
C GLU A 40 12.75 7.34 5.60
N ASP A 41 13.47 6.24 5.75
CA ASP A 41 14.00 5.46 4.62
C ASP A 41 12.88 4.95 3.71
N HIS A 42 11.80 4.45 4.31
CA HIS A 42 10.65 3.97 3.57
C HIS A 42 9.82 5.11 2.94
N VAL A 43 9.79 6.30 3.54
CA VAL A 43 9.21 7.51 2.91
C VAL A 43 10.00 7.86 1.65
N MET A 44 11.34 7.82 1.70
CA MET A 44 12.18 8.10 0.53
C MET A 44 12.00 7.05 -0.57
N ALA A 45 11.92 5.77 -0.20
CA ALA A 45 11.60 4.69 -1.14
C ALA A 45 10.21 4.87 -1.76
N ALA A 46 9.21 5.31 -0.98
CA ALA A 46 7.86 5.59 -1.48
C ALA A 46 7.83 6.76 -2.46
N ALA A 47 8.55 7.85 -2.15
CA ALA A 47 8.68 8.99 -3.04
C ALA A 47 9.29 8.59 -4.39
N ARG A 48 10.38 7.81 -4.35
CA ARG A 48 11.03 7.22 -5.53
C ARG A 48 10.07 6.32 -6.31
N TYR A 49 9.37 5.41 -5.64
CA TYR A 49 8.39 4.51 -6.26
C TYR A 49 7.29 5.28 -7.01
N VAL A 50 6.72 6.31 -6.38
CA VAL A 50 5.68 7.14 -7.00
C VAL A 50 6.20 7.87 -8.24
N ALA A 51 7.41 8.42 -8.17
CA ALA A 51 8.03 9.12 -9.30
C ALA A 51 8.36 8.17 -10.47
N LEU A 52 8.79 6.94 -10.20
CA LEU A 52 9.16 5.94 -11.20
C LEU A 52 7.97 5.11 -11.71
N ASN A 53 6.79 5.20 -11.10
CA ASN A 53 5.60 4.43 -11.52
C ASN A 53 5.23 4.59 -13.00
N PRO A 54 5.24 5.81 -13.60
CA PRO A 54 4.97 5.98 -15.02
C PRO A 54 5.99 5.26 -15.92
N VAL A 55 7.27 5.27 -15.54
CA VAL A 55 8.35 4.56 -16.24
C VAL A 55 8.15 3.06 -16.13
N ARG A 56 7.91 2.56 -14.91
CA ARG A 56 7.63 1.14 -14.64
C ARG A 56 6.40 0.64 -15.41
N ALA A 57 5.37 1.48 -15.54
CA ALA A 57 4.17 1.19 -16.32
C ALA A 57 4.36 1.33 -17.84
N ARG A 58 5.58 1.67 -18.30
CA ARG A 58 5.95 1.88 -19.71
C ARG A 58 5.13 2.98 -20.39
N LEU A 59 4.68 3.98 -19.63
CA LEU A 59 3.94 5.13 -20.15
C LEU A 59 4.88 6.21 -20.71
N VAL A 60 6.09 6.30 -20.16
CA VAL A 60 7.15 7.25 -20.54
C VAL A 60 8.52 6.61 -20.34
N GLU A 61 9.55 7.14 -21.00
CA GLU A 61 10.93 6.71 -20.84
C GLU A 61 11.56 7.27 -19.55
N HIS A 62 11.31 8.55 -19.23
CA HIS A 62 11.82 9.18 -18.01
C HIS A 62 10.68 9.74 -17.14
N ALA A 63 10.88 9.73 -15.82
CA ALA A 63 9.90 10.24 -14.86
C ALA A 63 9.50 11.72 -15.11
N ARG A 64 10.44 12.54 -15.56
CA ARG A 64 10.22 13.97 -15.89
C ARG A 64 9.23 14.20 -17.04
N ASP A 65 9.04 13.18 -17.88
CA ASP A 65 8.22 13.26 -19.09
C ASP A 65 6.73 13.04 -18.76
N TRP A 66 6.41 12.48 -17.59
CA TRP A 66 5.03 12.25 -17.19
C TRP A 66 4.39 13.54 -16.64
N PRO A 67 3.40 14.13 -17.35
CA PRO A 67 2.84 15.44 -17.00
C PRO A 67 1.94 15.39 -15.76
N HIS A 68 1.46 14.21 -15.37
CA HIS A 68 0.56 14.02 -14.24
C HIS A 68 1.31 13.52 -12.99
N SER A 69 2.53 14.01 -12.75
CA SER A 69 3.29 13.77 -11.52
C SER A 69 3.99 15.03 -11.04
N SER A 70 4.33 15.03 -9.75
CA SER A 70 5.16 16.05 -9.13
C SER A 70 6.66 15.89 -9.45
N ALA A 71 7.07 14.87 -10.22
CA ALA A 71 8.49 14.58 -10.47
C ALA A 71 9.20 15.77 -11.12
N ARG A 72 8.55 16.45 -12.06
CA ARG A 72 9.10 17.65 -12.73
C ARG A 72 9.34 18.80 -11.76
N ALA A 73 8.38 19.08 -10.88
CA ALA A 73 8.49 20.13 -9.87
C ALA A 73 9.71 19.88 -8.97
N HIS A 74 9.83 18.67 -8.42
CA HIS A 74 10.95 18.27 -7.56
C HIS A 74 12.30 18.30 -8.29
N LEU A 75 12.38 17.81 -9.53
CA LEU A 75 13.59 17.88 -10.35
C LEU A 75 14.02 19.33 -10.63
N SER A 76 13.07 20.23 -10.79
CA SER A 76 13.34 21.65 -11.06
C SER A 76 13.59 22.49 -9.81
N GLY A 77 13.35 21.93 -8.62
CA GLY A 77 13.46 22.64 -7.35
C GLY A 77 12.42 23.75 -7.16
N ARG A 78 11.31 23.73 -7.90
CA ARG A 78 10.32 24.83 -7.93
C ARG A 78 8.90 24.31 -7.79
N ASP A 79 8.11 25.04 -7.01
CA ASP A 79 6.66 24.86 -6.89
C ASP A 79 5.97 25.17 -8.24
N ASP A 80 4.90 24.45 -8.54
CA ASP A 80 4.15 24.55 -9.80
C ASP A 80 2.65 24.89 -9.61
N GLY A 81 2.29 25.37 -8.42
CA GLY A 81 0.92 25.69 -8.02
C GLY A 81 0.12 24.50 -7.49
N LEU A 82 0.55 23.27 -7.74
CA LEU A 82 -0.04 22.05 -7.16
C LEU A 82 0.90 21.38 -6.15
N VAL A 83 2.20 21.52 -6.36
CA VAL A 83 3.25 20.90 -5.56
C VAL A 83 4.00 21.96 -4.77
N CYS A 84 4.14 21.72 -3.46
CA CYS A 84 5.15 22.38 -2.65
C CYS A 84 6.37 21.45 -2.52
N VAL A 85 7.50 21.82 -3.10
CA VAL A 85 8.66 20.94 -3.24
C VAL A 85 9.54 20.89 -1.98
N ARG A 86 9.48 21.95 -1.16
CA ARG A 86 10.34 22.14 0.01
C ARG A 86 10.39 20.92 0.95
N PRO A 87 9.27 20.32 1.37
CA PRO A 87 9.31 19.22 2.34
C PRO A 87 10.09 18.00 1.84
N LEU A 88 10.05 17.71 0.54
CA LEU A 88 10.77 16.56 -0.01
C LEU A 88 12.22 16.93 -0.33
N ILE A 89 12.47 18.13 -0.84
CA ILE A 89 13.83 18.60 -1.17
C ILE A 89 14.68 18.75 0.09
N ASP A 90 14.11 19.17 1.23
CA ASP A 90 14.87 19.26 2.48
C ASP A 90 15.37 17.89 2.97
N ARG A 91 14.70 16.80 2.58
CA ARG A 91 15.08 15.41 2.88
C ARG A 91 15.98 14.80 1.81
N ALA A 92 15.72 15.13 0.55
CA ALA A 92 16.52 14.74 -0.59
C ALA A 92 16.87 15.95 -1.46
N PRO A 93 17.95 16.68 -1.09
CA PRO A 93 18.37 17.87 -1.81
C PRO A 93 18.69 17.59 -3.28
N ARG A 94 19.14 16.36 -3.57
CA ARG A 94 19.34 15.86 -4.92
C ARG A 94 18.25 14.84 -5.26
N PHE A 95 17.07 15.34 -5.61
CA PHE A 95 15.95 14.48 -6.00
C PHE A 95 16.26 13.62 -7.23
N ALA A 96 17.13 14.10 -8.14
CA ALA A 96 17.58 13.31 -9.28
C ALA A 96 18.26 12.00 -8.86
N ASP A 97 19.11 12.04 -7.82
CA ASP A 97 19.81 10.87 -7.30
C ASP A 97 18.84 9.81 -6.76
N LEU A 98 17.64 10.18 -6.31
CA LEU A 98 16.60 9.21 -5.94
C LEU A 98 16.05 8.47 -7.15
N LEU A 99 16.04 9.10 -8.33
CA LEU A 99 15.52 8.48 -9.54
C LEU A 99 16.58 7.63 -10.24
N ASP A 100 17.85 7.77 -9.86
CA ASP A 100 18.94 6.94 -10.35
C ASP A 100 18.79 5.50 -9.81
N GLY A 101 18.42 4.59 -10.71
CA GLY A 101 18.32 3.16 -10.44
C GLY A 101 17.09 2.52 -11.08
N ASP A 102 16.91 1.22 -10.84
CA ASP A 102 15.85 0.44 -11.49
C ASP A 102 14.44 0.88 -11.06
N ALA A 103 13.55 1.04 -12.04
CA ALA A 103 12.13 1.33 -11.83
C ALA A 103 11.36 0.13 -11.26
N ASP A 104 11.92 -1.08 -11.28
CA ASP A 104 11.37 -2.28 -10.62
C ASP A 104 12.26 -2.78 -9.46
N ALA A 105 12.94 -1.87 -8.79
CA ALA A 105 13.79 -2.18 -7.64
C ALA A 105 13.07 -3.06 -6.58
N PRO A 106 13.77 -4.08 -6.03
CA PRO A 106 13.15 -5.07 -5.14
C PRO A 106 12.58 -4.46 -3.84
N GLU A 107 13.11 -3.32 -3.37
CA GLU A 107 12.56 -2.62 -2.19
C GLU A 107 11.09 -2.20 -2.39
N PHE A 108 10.64 -1.97 -3.63
CA PHE A 108 9.25 -1.58 -3.92
C PHE A 108 8.26 -2.71 -3.61
N ALA A 109 8.71 -3.95 -3.50
CA ALA A 109 7.85 -5.07 -3.12
C ALA A 109 7.26 -4.90 -1.71
N ALA A 110 7.98 -4.26 -0.79
CA ALA A 110 7.51 -3.99 0.56
C ALA A 110 6.38 -2.94 0.55
N LEU A 111 6.56 -1.84 -0.21
CA LEU A 111 5.56 -0.78 -0.40
C LEU A 111 4.24 -1.35 -0.96
N ARG A 112 4.33 -2.14 -2.03
CA ARG A 112 3.16 -2.79 -2.65
C ARG A 112 2.43 -3.73 -1.69
N ARG A 113 3.17 -4.41 -0.82
CA ARG A 113 2.60 -5.33 0.17
C ARG A 113 1.89 -4.57 1.29
N SER A 114 2.46 -3.47 1.76
CA SER A 114 1.88 -2.71 2.88
C SER A 114 0.59 -1.99 2.51
N GLU A 115 0.44 -1.55 1.26
CA GLU A 115 -0.81 -0.94 0.77
C GLU A 115 -2.04 -1.82 1.03
N ARG A 116 -1.89 -3.15 0.96
CA ARG A 116 -2.98 -4.10 1.23
C ARG A 116 -3.22 -4.38 2.71
N ILE A 117 -2.17 -4.38 3.52
CA ILE A 117 -2.21 -4.90 4.90
C ILE A 117 -2.39 -3.76 5.93
N GLY A 118 -2.01 -2.53 5.58
CA GLY A 118 -2.12 -1.35 6.46
C GLY A 118 -1.15 -1.34 7.65
N ARG A 119 -0.13 -2.20 7.63
CA ARG A 119 0.90 -2.27 8.68
C ARG A 119 1.98 -1.22 8.47
N PRO A 120 2.52 -0.62 9.54
CA PRO A 120 3.63 0.30 9.43
C PRO A 120 4.81 -0.31 8.66
N LEU A 121 5.40 0.47 7.76
CA LEU A 121 6.67 0.14 7.12
C LEU A 121 7.79 0.78 7.92
N GLY A 122 8.75 -0.01 8.34
CA GLY A 122 9.91 0.50 9.05
C GLY A 122 10.63 -0.56 9.82
N ASP A 123 11.77 -0.19 10.38
CA ASP A 123 12.56 -1.09 11.20
C ASP A 123 11.83 -1.54 12.49
N ALA A 124 12.45 -2.46 13.23
CA ALA A 124 11.86 -2.99 14.45
C ALA A 124 11.63 -1.90 15.52
N ALA A 125 12.55 -0.93 15.61
CA ALA A 125 12.48 0.16 16.59
C ALA A 125 11.31 1.11 16.27
N PHE A 126 11.11 1.45 15.00
CA PHE A 126 9.99 2.22 14.49
C PHE A 126 8.66 1.51 14.75
N GLN A 127 8.57 0.22 14.41
CA GLN A 127 7.36 -0.55 14.65
C GLN A 127 7.02 -0.64 16.15
N GLU A 128 8.02 -0.81 17.01
CA GLU A 128 7.81 -0.78 18.46
C GLU A 128 7.34 0.60 18.94
N ALA A 129 7.95 1.69 18.45
CA ALA A 129 7.56 3.05 18.80
C ALA A 129 6.11 3.35 18.40
N ILE A 130 5.71 2.96 17.18
CA ILE A 130 4.33 3.08 16.71
C ILE A 130 3.38 2.21 17.55
N GLY A 131 3.79 0.97 17.88
CA GLY A 131 3.01 0.08 18.71
C GLY A 131 2.74 0.65 20.11
N ARG A 132 3.77 1.21 20.76
CA ARG A 132 3.66 1.90 22.04
C ARG A 132 2.70 3.10 21.95
N ARG A 133 2.84 3.93 20.92
CA ARG A 133 1.98 5.13 20.73
C ARG A 133 0.51 4.79 20.48
N LEU A 134 0.24 3.64 19.85
CA LEU A 134 -1.11 3.19 19.53
C LEU A 134 -1.71 2.24 20.58
N GLY A 135 -0.94 1.82 21.58
CA GLY A 135 -1.36 0.83 22.58
C GLY A 135 -1.68 -0.55 22.00
N ARG A 136 -1.05 -0.95 20.88
CA ARG A 136 -1.29 -2.25 20.21
C ARG A 136 -0.02 -2.80 19.55
N ASP A 137 0.11 -4.12 19.44
CA ASP A 137 1.18 -4.71 18.63
C ASP A 137 0.89 -4.53 17.14
N VAL A 138 1.83 -3.92 16.42
CA VAL A 138 1.74 -3.67 14.98
C VAL A 138 2.58 -4.63 14.15
N ARG A 139 3.39 -5.46 14.80
CA ARG A 139 4.26 -6.45 14.14
C ARG A 139 3.43 -7.61 13.60
N PRO A 140 3.95 -8.35 12.60
CA PRO A 140 3.33 -9.58 12.16
C PRO A 140 3.27 -10.60 13.30
N GLY A 141 2.07 -10.90 13.79
CA GLY A 141 1.86 -12.08 14.62
C GLY A 141 2.30 -13.35 13.87
N ARG A 142 2.76 -14.37 14.61
CA ARG A 142 3.02 -15.71 14.02
C ARG A 142 1.77 -16.14 13.25
N ARG A 143 1.93 -16.52 11.98
CA ARG A 143 0.84 -17.10 11.19
C ARG A 143 0.24 -18.25 11.99
N GLY A 144 -1.02 -18.11 12.41
CA GLY A 144 -1.73 -19.18 13.11
C GLY A 144 -1.72 -20.44 12.24
N ARG A 145 -1.28 -21.57 12.80
CA ARG A 145 -1.48 -22.88 12.19
C ARG A 145 -2.99 -23.04 11.98
N LYS A 146 -3.44 -23.38 10.76
CA LYS A 146 -4.84 -23.81 10.55
C LYS A 146 -5.13 -24.91 11.57
N ALA A 147 -6.08 -24.70 12.46
CA ALA A 147 -6.59 -25.77 13.30
C ALA A 147 -7.08 -26.88 12.34
N LYS A 148 -6.59 -28.10 12.55
CA LYS A 148 -7.07 -29.26 11.80
C LYS A 148 -8.49 -29.49 12.30
N GLY A 149 -9.48 -29.03 11.53
CA GLY A 149 -10.87 -29.31 11.83
C GLY A 149 -11.07 -30.83 11.81
N ASP A 150 -11.63 -31.37 12.88
CA ASP A 150 -12.18 -32.72 12.87
C ASP A 150 -13.30 -32.77 11.83
N GLY A 151 -12.96 -33.32 10.66
CA GLY A 151 -13.93 -33.68 9.64
C GLY A 151 -14.68 -34.95 10.04
N PRO A 152 -15.98 -35.05 9.74
CA PRO A 152 -16.86 -36.05 10.31
C PRO A 152 -16.72 -37.37 9.54
N HIS A 153 -16.00 -38.36 10.08
CA HIS A 153 -16.11 -39.74 9.63
C HIS A 153 -16.37 -40.64 10.84
N GLY A 154 -17.66 -40.83 11.11
CA GLY A 154 -18.15 -41.84 12.04
C GLY A 154 -17.63 -43.22 11.64
N LYS A 155 -16.77 -43.79 12.49
CA LYS A 155 -16.55 -45.24 12.48
C LYS A 155 -17.72 -45.87 13.23
N LYS A 156 -18.65 -46.45 12.48
CA LYS A 156 -19.60 -47.43 13.02
C LYS A 156 -18.80 -48.64 13.49
N VAL A 157 -18.63 -48.82 14.79
CA VAL A 157 -18.25 -50.11 15.36
C VAL A 157 -19.55 -50.86 15.63
N LYS A 158 -19.84 -51.85 14.80
CA LYS A 158 -20.89 -52.84 15.05
C LYS A 158 -20.41 -53.73 16.21
N THR A 159 -21.00 -53.58 17.38
CA THR A 159 -20.89 -54.58 18.45
C THR A 159 -21.68 -55.81 18.01
N VAL A 160 -20.96 -56.88 17.66
CA VAL A 160 -21.53 -58.21 17.46
C VAL A 160 -21.87 -58.77 18.83
N VAL A 161 -23.14 -59.08 19.03
CA VAL A 161 -23.67 -59.83 20.17
C VAL A 161 -23.06 -61.24 20.12
N SER A 162 -22.34 -61.64 21.16
CA SER A 162 -22.05 -63.04 21.43
C SER A 162 -22.76 -63.44 22.71
N ARG A 163 -23.57 -64.50 22.61
CA ARG A 163 -24.25 -65.20 23.70
C ARG A 163 -23.24 -66.01 24.52
N ASN A 164 -23.52 -66.08 25.83
CA ASN A 164 -23.25 -67.12 26.83
C ASN A 164 -23.35 -66.38 28.19
N SER A 165 -24.22 -66.71 29.14
CA SER A 165 -24.96 -67.93 29.47
C SER A 165 -26.34 -67.59 30.01
#